data_AF-A0A7Y5NY35-F1
#
_entry.id   AF-A0A7Y5NY35-F1
#
_cell.length_a   1.000
_cell.length_b   1.000
_cell.length_c   1.000
_cell.angle_alpha   90.00
_cell.angle_beta   90.00
_cell.angle_gamma   90.00
#
_symmetry.space_group_name_H-M   'P 1'
#
loop_
_entity.id
_entity.type
_entity.pdbx_description
1 polymer ?
#
loop_
_entity_poly.entity_id
_entity_poly.type
_entity_poly.pdbx_seq_one_letter_code
_entity_poly.pdbx_strand_id
1 'polypeptide(L)'
;MGTDWSAIFGTFKTQVGATPDDVARLVEDLRRPVGPDDRRRIIDSQSNPWLPGDEFYAGWTPLDPVAWRLPTAPLPASWLDFLAWSNGCLATNGEMEFGFFGTSEIREFILGYHLPAYMPFAVPLGLDGSGNIALLDVREPMTDLEYPIVVAAAGNLGFDEARPLASDFESFCRITKRIEKILYP
;
A
#
# COMPACT_ATOMS: atom_id res chain seq x y z
N MET A 1 21.59 15.16 4.87
CA MET A 1 20.94 15.96 3.81
C MET A 1 19.78 15.11 3.33
N GLY A 2 18.56 15.67 3.30
CA GLY A 2 17.39 14.94 2.80
C GLY A 2 17.49 14.69 1.30
N THR A 3 16.68 13.76 0.78
CA THR A 3 16.67 13.41 -0.64
C THR A 3 15.97 14.51 -1.44
N ASP A 4 16.56 14.93 -2.57
CA ASP A 4 15.88 15.85 -3.49
C ASP A 4 14.89 15.08 -4.36
N TRP A 5 13.68 14.88 -3.84
CA TRP A 5 12.61 14.15 -4.51
C TRP A 5 12.24 14.76 -5.87
N SER A 6 12.34 16.08 -6.01
CA SER A 6 12.03 16.77 -7.27
C SER A 6 13.03 16.45 -8.39
N ALA A 7 14.26 16.05 -8.04
CA ALA A 7 15.28 15.63 -8.98
C ALA A 7 15.17 14.15 -9.37
N ILE A 8 14.38 13.35 -8.66
CA ILE A 8 14.17 11.92 -8.97
C ILE A 8 13.11 11.73 -10.05
N PHE A 9 12.01 12.48 -9.97
CA PHE A 9 10.87 12.31 -10.87
C PHE A 9 10.97 13.19 -12.11
N GLY A 10 10.58 12.66 -13.26
CA GLY A 10 10.55 13.41 -14.52
C GLY A 10 9.40 14.41 -14.56
N THR A 11 8.20 13.98 -14.17
CA THR A 11 7.07 14.87 -13.92
C THR A 11 6.38 14.48 -12.62
N PHE A 12 5.80 15.47 -11.93
CA PHE A 12 5.09 15.22 -10.69
C PHE A 12 4.03 16.28 -10.42
N LYS A 13 2.99 15.87 -9.70
CA LYS A 13 1.97 16.73 -9.12
C LYS A 13 1.92 16.43 -7.62
N THR A 14 2.54 17.31 -6.84
CA THR A 14 2.57 17.20 -5.39
C THR A 14 1.29 17.70 -4.74
N GLN A 15 1.08 17.25 -3.50
CA GLN A 15 0.17 17.85 -2.55
C GLN A 15 0.98 18.65 -1.51
N VAL A 16 0.28 19.33 -0.60
CA VAL A 16 0.96 19.93 0.56
C VAL A 16 1.64 18.82 1.35
N GLY A 17 2.92 19.01 1.69
CA GLY A 17 3.69 18.07 2.49
C GLY A 17 3.04 17.74 3.84
N ALA A 18 3.23 16.52 4.31
CA ALA A 18 2.68 16.02 5.56
C ALA A 18 3.31 16.76 6.74
N THR A 19 2.47 17.27 7.62
CA THR A 19 2.91 17.85 8.89
C THR A 19 3.26 16.74 9.89
N PRO A 20 3.99 17.06 10.98
CA PRO A 20 4.18 16.11 12.08
C PRO A 20 2.86 15.55 12.64
N ASP A 21 1.79 16.36 12.65
CA ASP A 21 0.47 15.93 13.10
C ASP A 21 -0.19 14.93 12.14
N ASP A 22 0.04 15.08 10.82
CA ASP A 22 -0.42 14.11 9.82
C ASP A 22 0.27 12.76 9.98
N VAL A 23 1.58 12.77 10.22
CA VAL A 23 2.35 11.55 10.48
C VAL A 23 1.90 10.90 11.80
N ALA A 24 1.71 11.69 12.86
CA ALA A 24 1.21 11.17 14.13
C ALA A 24 -0.18 10.53 13.99
N ARG A 25 -1.07 11.15 13.22
CA ARG A 25 -2.39 10.62 12.89
C ARG A 25 -2.31 9.33 12.08
N LEU A 26 -1.44 9.25 11.07
CA LEU A 26 -1.20 8.01 10.33
C LEU A 26 -0.77 6.88 11.27
N VAL A 27 0.20 7.14 12.14
CA VAL A 27 0.69 6.13 13.10
C VAL A 27 -0.41 5.67 14.04
N GLU A 28 -1.25 6.59 14.52
CA GLU A 28 -2.42 6.25 15.35
C GLU A 28 -3.46 5.44 14.56
N ASP A 29 -3.76 5.85 13.34
CA ASP A 29 -4.68 5.17 12.45
C ASP A 29 -4.22 3.74 12.12
N LEU A 30 -2.92 3.50 11.97
CA LEU A 30 -2.37 2.15 11.78
C LEU A 30 -2.44 1.28 13.04
N ARG A 31 -2.38 1.89 14.24
CA ARG A 31 -2.50 1.17 15.52
C ARG A 31 -3.95 0.93 15.94
N ARG A 32 -4.88 1.76 15.47
CA ARG A 32 -6.29 1.66 15.83
C ARG A 32 -6.87 0.33 15.34
N PRO A 33 -7.42 -0.53 16.21
CA PRO A 33 -8.09 -1.76 15.79
C PRO A 33 -9.21 -1.50 14.76
N VAL A 34 -9.61 -2.52 14.01
CA VAL A 34 -10.78 -2.42 13.12
C VAL A 34 -12.03 -2.26 13.99
N GLY A 35 -12.63 -1.07 13.96
CA GLY A 35 -13.78 -0.71 14.79
C GLY A 35 -15.11 -1.26 14.24
N PRO A 36 -16.21 -1.23 15.02
CA PRO A 36 -17.49 -1.79 14.60
C PRO A 36 -18.03 -1.23 13.27
N ASP A 37 -17.85 0.06 13.01
CA ASP A 37 -18.27 0.70 11.76
C ASP A 37 -17.43 0.24 10.56
N ASP A 38 -16.11 0.15 10.72
CA ASP A 38 -15.22 -0.39 9.69
C ASP A 38 -15.61 -1.85 9.36
N ARG A 39 -15.85 -2.68 10.38
CA ARG A 39 -16.24 -4.09 10.20
C ARG A 39 -17.53 -4.21 9.41
N ARG A 40 -18.54 -3.41 9.77
CA ARG A 40 -19.82 -3.38 9.05
C ARG A 40 -19.61 -3.00 7.59
N ARG A 41 -18.86 -1.92 7.30
CA ARG A 41 -18.58 -1.51 5.91
C ARG A 41 -17.86 -2.60 5.11
N ILE A 42 -16.88 -3.27 5.72
CA ILE A 42 -16.13 -4.38 5.09
C ILE A 42 -17.03 -5.58 4.81
N ILE A 43 -17.92 -5.94 5.74
CA ILE A 43 -18.84 -7.07 5.54
C ILE A 43 -19.89 -6.72 4.46
N ASP A 44 -20.46 -5.52 4.52
CA ASP A 44 -21.52 -5.07 3.61
C ASP A 44 -21.02 -4.85 2.17
N SER A 45 -19.73 -4.58 1.97
CA SER A 45 -19.13 -4.40 0.64
C SER A 45 -18.83 -5.73 -0.07
N GLN A 46 -18.85 -6.85 0.65
CA GLN A 46 -18.52 -8.16 0.09
C GLN A 46 -19.74 -8.81 -0.55
N SER A 47 -19.51 -9.57 -1.62
CA SER A 47 -20.53 -10.35 -2.31
C SER A 47 -19.91 -11.65 -2.80
N ASN A 48 -20.72 -12.70 -2.87
CA ASN A 48 -20.28 -13.98 -3.39
C ASN A 48 -19.82 -13.79 -4.85
N PRO A 49 -18.54 -14.02 -5.17
CA PRO A 49 -18.04 -13.82 -6.53
C PRO A 49 -18.51 -14.93 -7.47
N TRP A 50 -18.97 -16.06 -6.93
CA TRP A 50 -19.44 -17.20 -7.70
C TRP A 50 -20.91 -17.03 -8.07
N LEU A 51 -21.30 -17.55 -9.23
CA LEU A 51 -22.70 -17.58 -9.66
C LEU A 51 -23.43 -18.76 -9.03
N PRO A 52 -24.76 -18.66 -8.81
CA PRO A 52 -25.56 -19.80 -8.37
C PRO A 52 -25.39 -21.00 -9.32
N GLY A 53 -24.98 -22.15 -8.76
CA GLY A 53 -24.70 -23.38 -9.52
C GLY A 53 -23.21 -23.68 -9.72
N ASP A 54 -22.34 -22.72 -9.42
CA ASP A 54 -20.90 -22.96 -9.32
C ASP A 54 -20.57 -23.82 -8.08
N GLU A 55 -19.55 -24.69 -8.19
CA GLU A 55 -19.16 -25.61 -7.11
C GLU A 55 -18.68 -24.87 -5.85
N PHE A 56 -18.13 -23.67 -6.01
CA PHE A 56 -17.63 -22.85 -4.91
C PHE A 56 -18.70 -21.94 -4.30
N TYR A 57 -19.89 -21.83 -4.91
CA TYR A 57 -20.95 -20.92 -4.49
C TYR A 57 -21.37 -21.15 -3.03
N ALA A 58 -21.64 -22.41 -2.66
CA ALA A 58 -22.16 -22.77 -1.35
C ALA A 58 -21.10 -22.68 -0.23
N GLY A 59 -19.82 -22.76 -0.59
CA GLY A 59 -18.71 -22.69 0.35
C GLY A 59 -18.20 -21.27 0.61
N TRP A 60 -18.70 -20.28 -0.13
CA TRP A 60 -18.26 -18.90 0.05
C TRP A 60 -18.76 -18.32 1.36
N THR A 61 -17.84 -17.74 2.12
CA THR A 61 -18.12 -16.95 3.32
C THR A 61 -17.40 -15.61 3.21
N PRO A 62 -18.04 -14.49 3.61
CA PRO A 62 -17.36 -13.21 3.67
C PRO A 62 -16.18 -13.26 4.65
N LEU A 63 -15.16 -12.46 4.39
CA LEU A 63 -14.05 -12.26 5.31
C LEU A 63 -14.55 -11.65 6.62
N ASP A 64 -14.06 -12.16 7.73
CA ASP A 64 -14.31 -11.61 9.06
C ASP A 64 -13.12 -10.71 9.50
N PRO A 65 -13.31 -9.38 9.57
CA PRO A 65 -12.28 -8.45 10.00
C PRO A 65 -12.03 -8.41 11.51
N VAL A 66 -12.76 -9.19 12.32
CA VAL A 66 -12.65 -9.16 13.80
C VAL A 66 -11.22 -9.38 14.29
N ALA A 67 -10.50 -10.32 13.66
CA ALA A 67 -9.16 -10.75 14.07
C ALA A 67 -8.04 -10.07 13.28
N TRP A 68 -8.37 -9.13 12.37
CA TRP A 68 -7.37 -8.49 11.53
C TRP A 68 -6.37 -7.68 12.35
N ARG A 69 -5.09 -7.91 12.05
CA ARG A 69 -3.98 -7.18 12.65
C ARG A 69 -3.46 -6.18 11.64
N LEU A 70 -3.46 -4.91 12.03
CA LEU A 70 -2.90 -3.83 11.23
C LEU A 70 -1.40 -3.72 11.48
N PRO A 71 -0.62 -3.25 10.50
CA PRO A 71 0.81 -3.05 10.65
C PRO A 71 1.07 -1.94 11.69
N THR A 72 1.76 -2.27 12.77
CA THR A 72 2.10 -1.32 13.85
C THR A 72 3.60 -0.99 13.90
N ALA A 73 4.34 -1.52 12.93
CA ALA A 73 5.78 -1.32 12.82
C ALA A 73 6.11 0.15 12.54
N PRO A 74 7.31 0.64 12.95
CA PRO A 74 7.73 1.99 12.62
C PRO A 74 7.80 2.20 11.10
N LEU A 75 7.55 3.41 10.63
CA LEU A 75 7.57 3.75 9.20
C LEU A 75 9.00 4.09 8.74
N PRO A 76 9.40 3.73 7.49
CA PRO A 76 10.73 4.03 6.96
C PRO A 76 11.07 5.52 6.95
N ALA A 77 12.34 5.83 7.22
CA ALA A 77 12.80 7.22 7.29
C ALA A 77 12.68 7.94 5.96
N SER A 78 13.04 7.30 4.84
CA SER A 78 12.95 7.92 3.52
C SER A 78 11.51 8.14 3.05
N TRP A 79 10.57 7.25 3.43
CA TRP A 79 9.16 7.46 3.13
C TRP A 79 8.57 8.62 3.95
N LEU A 80 8.97 8.78 5.22
CA LEU A 80 8.57 9.93 6.03
C LEU A 80 9.13 11.26 5.46
N ASP A 81 10.37 11.26 4.99
CA ASP A 81 10.97 12.42 4.30
C ASP A 81 10.20 12.76 3.01
N PHE A 82 9.82 11.74 2.22
CA PHE A 82 8.97 11.93 1.04
C PHE A 82 7.58 12.47 1.39
N LEU A 83 6.92 11.95 2.43
CA LEU A 83 5.61 12.44 2.85
C LEU A 83 5.69 13.90 3.29
N ALA A 84 6.76 14.30 3.97
CA ALA A 84 7.01 15.70 4.34
C ALA A 84 7.22 16.61 3.11
N TRP A 85 7.75 16.06 2.01
CA TRP A 85 7.82 16.75 0.72
C TRP A 85 6.45 16.80 0.00
N SER A 86 5.70 15.69 -0.01
CA SER A 86 4.38 15.58 -0.62
C SER A 86 3.50 14.53 0.08
N ASN A 87 2.40 14.96 0.69
CA ASN A 87 1.44 14.06 1.35
C ASN A 87 0.51 13.37 0.33
N GLY A 88 1.09 12.47 -0.45
CA GLY A 88 0.48 11.92 -1.67
C GLY A 88 0.95 12.68 -2.90
N CYS A 89 1.15 11.97 -4.02
CA CYS A 89 1.77 12.52 -5.22
C CYS A 89 1.41 11.68 -6.44
N LEU A 90 1.12 12.30 -7.58
CA LEU A 90 1.14 11.62 -8.86
C LEU A 90 2.47 11.93 -9.54
N ALA A 91 3.30 10.93 -9.78
CA ALA A 91 4.61 11.11 -10.37
C ALA A 91 4.87 10.17 -11.55
N THR A 92 5.71 10.62 -12.46
CA THR A 92 6.27 9.77 -13.52
C THR A 92 7.79 9.82 -13.50
N ASN A 93 8.42 8.69 -13.86
CA ASN A 93 9.85 8.58 -14.05
C ASN A 93 10.13 7.58 -15.17
N GLY A 94 10.59 8.04 -16.34
CA GLY A 94 10.68 7.18 -17.52
C GLY A 94 9.30 6.65 -17.95
N GLU A 95 9.14 5.32 -17.99
CA GLU A 95 7.87 4.64 -18.27
C GLU A 95 7.00 4.43 -17.02
N MET A 96 7.53 4.69 -15.83
CA MET A 96 6.80 4.54 -14.57
C MET A 96 5.80 5.67 -14.41
N GLU A 97 4.53 5.35 -14.13
CA GLU A 97 3.53 6.26 -13.58
C GLU A 97 3.07 5.69 -12.25
N PHE A 98 2.99 6.53 -11.22
CA PHE A 98 2.59 6.08 -9.89
C PHE A 98 1.87 7.17 -9.10
N GLY A 99 0.70 6.82 -8.56
CA GLY A 99 -0.05 7.60 -7.60
C GLY A 99 0.28 7.14 -6.19
N PHE A 100 1.16 7.87 -5.52
CA PHE A 100 1.50 7.68 -4.11
C PHE A 100 0.35 8.14 -3.21
N PHE A 101 0.01 7.32 -2.23
CA PHE A 101 -1.00 7.63 -1.22
C PHE A 101 -0.47 8.62 -0.18
N GLY A 102 -1.36 9.53 0.24
CA GLY A 102 -1.15 10.38 1.40
C GLY A 102 -1.49 9.66 2.71
N THR A 103 -1.06 10.29 3.81
CA THR A 103 -1.26 9.84 5.20
C THR A 103 -2.71 9.46 5.52
N SER A 104 -3.70 10.21 5.02
CA SER A 104 -5.13 9.94 5.29
C SER A 104 -5.69 8.76 4.49
N GLU A 105 -5.07 8.40 3.37
CA GLU A 105 -5.58 7.38 2.46
C GLU A 105 -5.12 5.97 2.86
N ILE A 106 -3.96 5.85 3.48
CA ILE A 106 -3.30 4.55 3.76
C ILE A 106 -4.23 3.57 4.51
N ARG A 107 -4.87 4.01 5.60
CA ARG A 107 -5.78 3.13 6.36
C ARG A 107 -7.00 2.72 5.53
N GLU A 108 -7.57 3.66 4.77
CA GLU A 108 -8.72 3.38 3.92
C GLU A 108 -8.37 2.32 2.88
N PHE A 109 -7.19 2.42 2.26
CA PHE A 109 -6.70 1.42 1.31
C PHE A 109 -6.38 0.08 1.98
N ILE A 110 -5.80 0.06 3.19
CA ILE A 110 -5.57 -1.19 3.93
C ILE A 110 -6.88 -1.94 4.15
N LEU A 111 -7.92 -1.24 4.59
CA LEU A 111 -9.22 -1.83 4.86
C LEU A 111 -9.98 -2.16 3.58
N GLY A 112 -9.98 -1.26 2.59
CA GLY A 112 -10.73 -1.43 1.34
C GLY A 112 -10.20 -2.56 0.46
N TYR A 113 -8.89 -2.80 0.46
CA TYR A 113 -8.28 -3.93 -0.23
C TYR A 113 -8.19 -5.20 0.64
N HIS A 114 -8.72 -5.16 1.86
CA HIS A 114 -8.66 -6.26 2.81
C HIS A 114 -7.23 -6.80 3.02
N LEU A 115 -6.22 -5.91 3.01
CA LEU A 115 -4.81 -6.29 3.12
C LEU A 115 -4.53 -7.17 4.36
N PRO A 116 -5.12 -6.95 5.55
CA PRO A 116 -4.86 -7.81 6.69
C PRO A 116 -5.29 -9.28 6.49
N ALA A 117 -6.19 -9.56 5.55
CA ALA A 117 -6.58 -10.93 5.20
C ALA A 117 -5.63 -11.56 4.16
N TYR A 118 -5.25 -10.79 3.13
CA TYR A 118 -4.50 -11.32 1.98
C TYR A 118 -2.99 -11.14 2.09
N MET A 119 -2.53 -10.01 2.63
CA MET A 119 -1.14 -9.63 2.80
C MET A 119 -0.93 -8.98 4.18
N PRO A 120 -1.04 -9.77 5.27
CA PRO A 120 -0.89 -9.26 6.62
C PRO A 120 0.48 -8.59 6.80
N PHE A 121 0.51 -7.46 7.50
CA PHE A 121 1.71 -6.63 7.67
C PHE A 121 2.22 -5.97 6.37
N ALA A 122 1.38 -5.77 5.36
CA ALA A 122 1.70 -4.91 4.23
C ALA A 122 1.16 -3.48 4.46
N VAL A 123 1.95 -2.46 4.10
CA VAL A 123 1.51 -1.05 4.11
C VAL A 123 1.52 -0.52 2.67
N PRO A 124 0.37 -0.09 2.13
CA PRO A 124 0.30 0.35 0.73
C PRO A 124 0.94 1.72 0.55
N LEU A 125 1.73 1.84 -0.51
CA LEU A 125 2.40 3.08 -0.90
C LEU A 125 1.64 3.82 -2.01
N GLY A 126 0.87 3.11 -2.83
CA GLY A 126 0.16 3.70 -3.97
C GLY A 126 -0.20 2.68 -5.05
N LEU A 127 -0.68 3.19 -6.19
CA LEU A 127 -1.08 2.43 -7.37
C LEU A 127 -0.41 2.98 -8.62
N ASP A 128 -0.17 2.11 -9.61
CA ASP A 128 0.40 2.50 -10.91
C ASP A 128 -0.63 2.92 -11.98
N GLY A 129 -1.91 2.96 -11.62
CA GLY A 129 -3.01 3.24 -12.57
C GLY A 129 -3.41 2.06 -13.46
N SER A 130 -2.68 0.94 -13.41
CA SER A 130 -2.94 -0.29 -14.16
C SER A 130 -3.41 -1.45 -13.29
N GLY A 131 -3.75 -1.17 -12.03
CA GLY A 131 -4.25 -2.16 -11.09
C GLY A 131 -3.17 -2.89 -10.30
N ASN A 132 -1.94 -2.37 -10.25
CA ASN A 132 -0.89 -2.90 -9.38
C ASN A 132 -0.66 -1.98 -8.18
N ILE A 133 -0.48 -2.59 -7.00
CA ILE A 133 -0.26 -1.90 -5.74
C ILE A 133 1.16 -2.18 -5.23
N ALA A 134 1.92 -1.11 -4.96
CA ALA A 134 3.22 -1.24 -4.29
C ALA A 134 3.01 -1.16 -2.78
N LEU A 135 3.69 -2.04 -2.04
CA LEU A 135 3.49 -2.27 -0.62
C LEU A 135 4.84 -2.36 0.08
N LEU A 136 4.99 -1.69 1.22
CA LEU A 136 6.04 -2.02 2.18
C LEU A 136 5.71 -3.38 2.79
N ASP A 137 6.69 -4.29 2.77
CA ASP A 137 6.60 -5.58 3.44
C ASP A 137 7.19 -5.47 4.85
N VAL A 138 6.33 -5.29 5.85
CA VAL A 138 6.73 -5.08 7.25
C VAL A 138 6.60 -6.34 8.11
N ARG A 139 6.63 -7.52 7.48
CA ARG A 139 6.60 -8.81 8.20
C ARG A 139 7.85 -9.03 9.05
N GLU A 140 9.00 -8.56 8.58
CA GLU A 140 10.29 -8.64 9.26
C GLU A 140 10.72 -7.27 9.80
N PRO A 141 11.58 -7.21 10.83
CA PRO A 141 12.13 -5.94 11.31
C PRO A 141 12.87 -5.16 10.22
N MET A 142 12.85 -3.82 10.29
CA MET A 142 13.62 -2.98 9.38
C MET A 142 15.10 -3.33 9.39
N THR A 143 15.71 -3.22 8.22
CA THR A 143 17.17 -3.17 8.06
C THR A 143 17.53 -1.77 7.59
N ASP A 144 18.50 -1.13 8.23
CA ASP A 144 18.95 0.23 7.90
C ASP A 144 17.84 1.28 7.80
N LEU A 145 16.84 1.18 8.68
CA LEU A 145 15.65 2.05 8.76
C LEU A 145 14.69 1.95 7.55
N GLU A 146 14.78 0.86 6.78
CA GLU A 146 13.97 0.62 5.59
C GLU A 146 13.32 -0.78 5.62
N TYR A 147 12.27 -0.94 4.81
CA TYR A 147 11.67 -2.23 4.49
C TYR A 147 11.75 -2.47 2.98
N PRO A 148 11.82 -3.75 2.56
CA PRO A 148 11.64 -4.09 1.17
C PRO A 148 10.24 -3.69 0.69
N ILE A 149 10.16 -3.32 -0.60
CA ILE A 149 8.93 -3.02 -1.29
C ILE A 149 8.62 -4.17 -2.22
N VAL A 150 7.39 -4.67 -2.11
CA VAL A 150 6.83 -5.67 -3.02
C VAL A 150 5.71 -5.04 -3.84
N VAL A 151 5.36 -5.70 -4.91
CA VAL A 151 4.24 -5.30 -5.76
C VAL A 151 3.35 -6.49 -6.06
N ALA A 152 2.05 -6.26 -6.03
CA ALA A 152 1.03 -7.26 -6.32
C ALA A 152 -0.05 -6.67 -7.23
N ALA A 153 -0.72 -7.54 -7.99
CA ALA A 153 -1.96 -7.15 -8.65
C ALA A 153 -3.03 -6.91 -7.58
N ALA A 154 -3.68 -5.76 -7.61
CA ALA A 154 -4.62 -5.33 -6.57
C ALA A 154 -5.88 -6.23 -6.53
N GLY A 155 -6.18 -6.95 -7.62
CA GLY A 155 -7.22 -7.97 -7.69
C GLY A 155 -6.76 -9.40 -7.38
N ASN A 156 -5.47 -9.61 -7.09
CA ASN A 156 -4.90 -10.92 -6.75
C ASN A 156 -3.79 -10.76 -5.70
N LEU A 157 -4.19 -10.33 -4.51
CA LEU A 157 -3.30 -10.04 -3.39
C LEU A 157 -2.84 -11.33 -2.71
N GLY A 158 -1.56 -11.39 -2.39
CA GLY A 158 -0.91 -12.52 -1.71
C GLY A 158 0.59 -12.39 -1.79
N PHE A 159 1.32 -12.83 -0.76
CA PHE A 159 2.79 -12.76 -0.78
C PHE A 159 3.44 -13.75 -1.75
N ASP A 160 2.77 -14.85 -2.09
CA ASP A 160 3.27 -15.83 -3.05
C ASP A 160 3.13 -15.30 -4.51
N GLU A 161 2.16 -14.43 -4.71
CA GLU A 161 1.79 -13.78 -5.97
C GLU A 161 2.55 -12.47 -6.17
N ALA A 162 2.92 -11.82 -5.07
CA ALA A 162 3.72 -10.59 -5.09
C ALA A 162 5.11 -10.83 -5.69
N ARG A 163 5.73 -9.74 -6.16
CA ARG A 163 7.11 -9.74 -6.63
C ARG A 163 7.92 -8.68 -5.89
N PRO A 164 9.21 -8.93 -5.61
CA PRO A 164 10.11 -7.89 -5.12
C PRO A 164 10.16 -6.74 -6.13
N LEU A 165 10.02 -5.51 -5.64
CA LEU A 165 10.09 -4.30 -6.45
C LEU A 165 11.35 -3.49 -6.14
N ALA A 166 11.66 -3.27 -4.86
CA ALA A 166 12.85 -2.55 -4.40
C ALA A 166 13.26 -2.97 -2.99
N SER A 167 14.51 -2.67 -2.60
CA SER A 167 15.01 -2.89 -1.24
C SER A 167 14.58 -1.84 -0.23
N ASP A 168 14.24 -0.63 -0.70
CA ASP A 168 13.96 0.56 0.08
C ASP A 168 13.14 1.56 -0.75
N PHE A 169 12.57 2.57 -0.09
CA PHE A 169 11.65 3.51 -0.72
C PHE A 169 12.32 4.44 -1.75
N GLU A 170 13.55 4.90 -1.50
CA GLU A 170 14.26 5.72 -2.49
C GLU A 170 14.56 4.94 -3.78
N SER A 171 15.03 3.70 -3.65
CA SER A 171 15.29 2.81 -4.78
C SER A 171 14.03 2.55 -5.59
N PHE A 172 12.88 2.42 -4.92
CA PHE A 172 11.57 2.34 -5.58
C PHE A 172 11.27 3.60 -6.41
N CYS A 173 11.42 4.80 -5.84
CA CYS A 173 11.16 6.05 -6.56
C CYS A 173 12.07 6.25 -7.79
N ARG A 174 13.24 5.61 -7.82
CA ARG A 174 14.19 5.66 -8.94
C ARG A 174 13.89 4.67 -10.07
N ILE A 175 12.90 3.80 -9.92
CA ILE A 175 12.49 2.86 -10.98
C ILE A 175 11.94 3.64 -12.17
N THR A 176 12.42 3.27 -13.37
CA THR A 176 12.02 3.92 -14.64
C THR A 176 11.19 3.04 -15.56
N LYS A 177 11.02 1.75 -15.22
CA LYS A 177 10.20 0.80 -15.99
C LYS A 177 8.82 0.71 -15.37
N ARG A 178 7.79 0.56 -16.20
CA ARG A 178 6.43 0.27 -15.71
C ARG A 178 6.37 -1.02 -14.89
N ILE A 179 5.54 -1.05 -13.86
CA ILE A 179 5.41 -2.19 -12.94
C ILE A 179 5.01 -3.48 -13.67
N GLU A 180 4.15 -3.42 -14.69
CA GLU A 180 3.71 -4.65 -15.37
C GLU A 180 4.87 -5.40 -16.02
N LYS A 181 5.89 -4.71 -16.52
CA LYS A 181 7.11 -5.34 -17.06
C LYS A 181 7.98 -5.99 -15.97
N ILE A 182 7.77 -5.64 -14.70
CA ILE A 182 8.44 -6.23 -13.54
C ILE A 182 7.65 -7.45 -13.05
N LEU A 183 6.31 -7.35 -13.02
CA LEU A 183 5.42 -8.45 -12.65
C LEU A 183 5.39 -9.58 -13.71
N TYR A 184 5.45 -9.21 -14.99
CA TYR A 184 5.32 -10.09 -16.14
C TYR A 184 6.48 -9.87 -17.14
N PRO A 185 7.72 -10.27 -16.76
CA PRO A 185 8.90 -10.11 -17.60
C PRO A 185 8.91 -10.98 -18.86
#